data_AF-A0A3D1TU89-F1
#
_entry.id   AF-A0A3D1TU89-F1
#
_cell.length_a   1.000
_cell.length_b   1.000
_cell.length_c   1.000
_cell.angle_alpha   90.00
_cell.angle_beta   90.00
_cell.angle_gamma   90.00
#
_symmetry.space_group_name_H-M   'P 1'
#
loop_
_entity.id
_entity.type
_entity.pdbx_description
1 polymer ?
#
loop_
_entity_poly.entity_id
_entity_poly.type
_entity_poly.pdbx_seq_one_letter_code
_entity_poly.pdbx_strand_id
1 'polypeptide(L)'
;YSGPLLVRAFELGGDGKSTVTLADLPSVPYTKPGWREAVVPALHTTGGGLYLGAVAPTSFWRAWYGLLSTDSPGCFGLQVDGDVFTEFILFVVNPGTSPGG
;
A
#
# COMPACT_ATOMS: atom_id res chain seq x y z
N TYR A 1 0.63 6.18 -15.66
CA TYR A 1 1.75 5.24 -15.84
C TYR A 1 1.19 3.82 -15.86
N SER A 2 1.65 2.96 -16.77
CA SER A 2 1.09 1.62 -17.01
C SER A 2 2.09 0.48 -16.81
N GLY A 3 3.35 0.80 -16.49
CA GLY A 3 4.38 -0.19 -16.20
C GLY A 3 4.17 -0.89 -14.84
N PRO A 4 5.05 -1.84 -14.50
CA PRO A 4 5.03 -2.50 -13.20
C PRO A 4 5.35 -1.50 -12.08
N LEU A 5 4.86 -1.82 -10.89
CA LEU A 5 5.14 -1.08 -9.66
C LEU A 5 5.56 -2.05 -8.55
N LEU A 6 6.57 -1.67 -7.78
CA LEU A 6 6.92 -2.30 -6.51
C LEU A 6 6.55 -1.35 -5.38
N VAL A 7 5.72 -1.81 -4.44
CA VAL A 7 5.26 -1.05 -3.28
C VAL A 7 5.86 -1.65 -2.02
N ARG A 8 6.51 -0.85 -1.19
CA ARG A 8 7.13 -1.27 0.07
C ARG A 8 6.74 -0.32 1.19
N ALA A 9 6.35 -0.85 2.34
CA ALA A 9 6.15 -0.04 3.53
C ALA A 9 7.47 0.15 4.28
N PHE A 10 7.62 1.31 4.93
CA PHE A 10 8.77 1.61 5.78
C PHE A 10 8.36 2.50 6.96
N GLU A 11 9.16 2.46 8.02
CA GLU A 11 9.09 3.39 9.15
C GLU A 11 10.12 4.52 8.94
N LEU A 12 9.69 5.77 9.11
CA LEU A 12 10.55 6.93 8.93
C LEU A 12 11.16 7.35 10.29
N GLY A 13 12.49 7.27 10.39
CA GLY A 13 13.20 7.67 11.60
C GLY A 13 12.97 6.76 12.82
N GLY A 14 12.42 5.57 12.58
CA GLY A 14 12.17 4.56 13.61
C GLY A 14 13.43 3.94 14.18
N ASP A 15 13.29 3.35 15.36
CA ASP A 15 14.33 2.54 16.00
C ASP A 15 14.39 1.10 15.43
N GLY A 16 13.58 0.82 14.40
CA GLY A 16 13.46 -0.49 13.77
C GLY A 16 12.62 -1.49 14.55
N LYS A 17 11.93 -1.06 15.62
CA LYS A 17 11.07 -1.95 16.41
C LYS A 17 9.62 -1.96 15.96
N SER A 18 9.12 -0.88 15.35
CA SER A 18 7.75 -0.84 14.85
C SER A 18 7.67 -1.69 13.59
N THR A 19 6.78 -2.67 13.58
CA THR A 19 6.52 -3.45 12.37
C THR A 19 5.50 -2.72 11.53
N VAL A 20 5.79 -2.51 10.24
CA VAL A 20 4.79 -2.06 9.27
C VAL A 20 4.67 -3.09 8.16
N THR A 21 3.44 -3.57 7.93
CA THR A 21 3.19 -4.66 7.01
C THR A 21 2.14 -4.29 5.98
N LEU A 22 2.38 -4.73 4.75
CA LEU A 22 1.40 -4.68 3.66
C LEU A 22 0.84 -6.08 3.43
N ALA A 23 -0.48 -6.20 3.44
CA ALA A 23 -1.19 -7.42 3.14
C ALA A 23 -2.27 -7.17 2.09
N ASP A 24 -2.52 -8.14 1.24
CA ASP A 24 -3.66 -8.11 0.32
C ASP A 24 -4.96 -8.39 1.09
N LEU A 25 -6.03 -7.66 0.77
CA LEU A 25 -7.36 -8.02 1.28
C LEU A 25 -7.95 -9.13 0.39
N PRO A 26 -8.67 -10.10 0.97
CA PRO A 26 -9.36 -11.11 0.16
C PRO A 26 -10.24 -10.39 -0.87
N SER A 27 -10.15 -10.85 -2.12
CA SER A 27 -10.82 -10.27 -3.27
C SER A 27 -12.33 -10.23 -3.05
N VAL A 28 -12.83 -9.14 -2.48
CA VAL A 28 -14.25 -8.84 -2.46
C VAL A 28 -14.63 -8.42 -3.88
N PRO A 29 -15.68 -9.01 -4.48
CA PRO A 29 -16.23 -8.48 -5.72
C PRO A 29 -16.84 -7.11 -5.42
N TYR A 30 -16.02 -6.07 -5.48
CA TYR A 30 -16.46 -4.72 -5.27
C TYR A 30 -17.02 -4.17 -6.57
N THR A 31 -18.33 -4.35 -6.77
CA THR A 31 -19.10 -3.59 -7.75
C THR A 31 -19.50 -2.25 -7.13
N LYS A 32 -18.62 -1.22 -7.17
CA LYS A 32 -19.13 0.17 -7.13
C LYS A 32 -19.32 0.69 -8.55
N PRO A 33 -20.54 1.06 -8.98
CA PRO A 33 -20.85 1.29 -10.39
C PRO A 33 -20.46 2.68 -10.92
N GLY A 34 -19.32 3.27 -10.51
CA GLY A 34 -19.08 4.69 -10.86
C GLY A 34 -17.68 5.28 -10.75
N TRP A 35 -16.64 4.52 -10.43
CA TRP A 35 -15.29 5.08 -10.27
C TRP A 35 -14.40 4.60 -11.43
N ARG A 36 -13.66 5.53 -12.05
CA ARG A 36 -12.69 5.27 -13.13
C ARG A 36 -11.48 4.55 -12.56
N GLU A 37 -11.66 3.36 -11.99
CA GLU A 37 -10.64 2.58 -11.31
C GLU A 37 -10.59 1.16 -11.89
N ALA A 38 -9.39 0.68 -12.18
CA ALA A 38 -9.11 -0.71 -12.53
C ALA A 38 -8.34 -1.33 -11.36
N VAL A 39 -9.03 -2.21 -10.63
CA VAL A 39 -8.44 -2.96 -9.52
C VAL A 39 -7.52 -4.02 -10.09
N VAL A 40 -6.30 -4.09 -9.58
CA VAL A 40 -5.27 -5.02 -10.05
C VAL A 40 -4.88 -6.01 -8.96
N PRO A 41 -4.49 -7.23 -9.34
CA PRO A 41 -3.89 -8.16 -8.40
C PRO A 41 -2.55 -7.61 -7.91
N ALA A 42 -2.26 -7.83 -6.62
CA ALA A 42 -0.96 -7.60 -6.03
C ALA A 42 -0.32 -8.94 -5.65
N LEU A 43 0.97 -9.09 -5.92
CA LEU A 43 1.74 -10.28 -5.56
C LEU A 43 2.69 -9.93 -4.42
N HIS A 44 2.61 -10.68 -3.31
CA HIS A 44 3.58 -10.52 -2.23
C HIS A 44 4.98 -10.94 -2.69
N THR A 45 5.94 -10.06 -2.42
CA THR A 45 7.36 -10.33 -2.63
C THR A 45 7.95 -11.00 -1.39
N THR A 46 9.07 -11.71 -1.55
CA THR A 46 9.81 -12.30 -0.44
C THR A 46 10.35 -11.26 0.55
N GLY A 47 10.44 -9.99 0.14
CA GLY A 47 10.90 -8.87 0.97
C GLY A 47 9.77 -8.10 1.68
N GLY A 48 8.53 -8.62 1.72
CA GLY A 48 7.42 -7.98 2.43
C GLY A 48 6.75 -6.81 1.70
N GLY A 49 7.13 -6.55 0.45
CA GLY A 49 6.46 -5.60 -0.44
C GLY A 49 5.46 -6.26 -1.39
N LEU A 50 4.83 -5.45 -2.23
CA LEU A 50 3.82 -5.85 -3.21
C LEU A 50 4.24 -5.49 -4.62
N TYR A 51 4.11 -6.44 -5.53
CA TYR A 51 4.30 -6.23 -6.95
C TYR A 51 2.96 -6.08 -7.66
N LEU A 52 2.77 -4.94 -8.33
CA LEU A 52 1.64 -4.66 -9.20
C LEU A 52 2.12 -4.73 -10.66
N GLY A 53 1.81 -5.81 -11.38
CA GLY A 53 2.33 -6.05 -12.73
C GLY A 53 1.92 -5.00 -13.76
N ALA A 54 2.53 -4.91 -14.94
CA ALA A 54 2.09 -3.93 -15.94
C ALA A 54 0.60 -4.12 -16.33
N VAL A 55 -0.07 -3.03 -16.67
CA VAL A 55 -1.47 -3.05 -17.17
C VAL A 55 -1.57 -2.41 -18.54
N ALA A 56 -2.62 -2.74 -19.28
CA ALA A 56 -2.93 -2.01 -20.50
C ALA A 56 -3.15 -0.52 -20.18
N PRO A 57 -2.66 0.42 -20.99
CA PRO A 57 -2.97 1.84 -20.80
C PRO A 57 -4.49 2.07 -20.84
N THR A 58 -5.02 2.76 -19.83
CA THR A 58 -6.44 3.13 -19.77
C THR A 58 -6.61 4.55 -19.22
N SER A 59 -7.80 5.12 -19.36
CA SER A 59 -8.18 6.36 -18.66
C SER A 59 -8.62 6.13 -17.22
N PHE A 60 -8.51 4.89 -16.71
CA PHE A 60 -8.83 4.54 -15.33
C PHE A 60 -7.57 4.59 -14.46
N TRP A 61 -7.75 5.07 -13.25
CA TRP A 61 -6.78 4.94 -12.18
C TRP A 61 -6.56 3.47 -11.86
N ARG A 62 -5.34 3.14 -11.48
CA ARG A 62 -5.02 1.81 -10.99
C ARG A 62 -5.30 1.77 -9.49
N ALA A 63 -6.00 0.74 -9.04
CA ALA A 63 -6.27 0.53 -7.63
C ALA A 63 -5.77 -0.84 -7.17
N TRP A 64 -5.38 -0.93 -5.92
CA TRP A 64 -5.14 -2.19 -5.21
C TRP A 64 -5.84 -2.08 -3.85
N TYR A 65 -6.46 -3.17 -3.41
CA TYR A 65 -7.12 -3.22 -2.11
C TYR A 65 -6.26 -3.98 -1.11
N GLY A 66 -5.74 -3.22 -0.17
CA GLY A 66 -4.79 -3.71 0.80
C GLY A 66 -5.16 -3.38 2.22
N LEU A 67 -4.48 -4.08 3.11
CA LEU A 67 -4.35 -3.71 4.50
C LEU A 67 -2.92 -3.27 4.76
N LEU A 68 -2.80 -2.08 5.33
CA LEU A 68 -1.58 -1.60 5.96
C LEU A 68 -1.78 -1.75 7.46
N SER A 69 -0.82 -2.37 8.15
CA SER A 69 -0.89 -2.58 9.60
C SER A 69 0.41 -2.18 10.28
N THR A 70 0.29 -1.69 11.51
CA THR A 70 1.41 -1.37 12.41
C THR A 70 1.07 -1.81 13.83
N ASP A 71 2.09 -2.18 14.59
CA ASP A 71 1.98 -2.53 16.02
C ASP A 71 2.10 -1.32 16.96
N SER A 72 2.52 -0.17 16.44
CA SER A 72 2.76 1.04 17.23
C SER A 72 2.35 2.33 16.49
N PRO A 73 2.08 3.42 17.23
CA PRO A 73 2.03 4.77 16.68
C PRO A 73 3.40 5.20 16.15
N GLY A 74 3.42 5.95 15.05
CA GLY A 74 4.67 6.36 14.41
C GLY A 74 4.50 7.05 13.07
N CYS A 75 5.63 7.41 12.46
CA CYS A 75 5.71 7.96 11.11
C CYS A 75 6.08 6.84 10.15
N PHE A 76 5.24 6.60 9.15
CA PHE A 76 5.43 5.52 8.20
C PHE A 76 5.28 6.04 6.77
N GLY A 77 5.65 5.22 5.81
CA GLY A 77 5.44 5.55 4.41
C GLY A 77 5.35 4.35 3.50
N LEU A 78 4.88 4.61 2.28
CA LEU A 78 4.96 3.71 1.15
C LEU A 78 5.99 4.26 0.17
N GLN A 79 6.97 3.44 -0.18
CA GLN A 79 7.81 3.67 -1.35
C GLN A 79 7.18 2.94 -2.53
N VAL A 80 6.90 3.69 -3.59
CA VAL A 80 6.34 3.18 -4.85
C VAL A 80 7.39 3.38 -5.93
N ASP A 81 7.99 2.29 -6.38
CA ASP A 81 8.99 2.30 -7.45
C ASP A 81 8.33 1.86 -8.76
N GLY A 82 8.36 2.75 -9.75
CA GLY A 82 8.17 2.40 -11.15
C GLY A 82 9.51 2.32 -11.88
N ASP A 83 9.49 1.93 -13.14
CA ASP A 83 10.72 1.75 -13.94
C ASP A 83 11.49 3.06 -14.15
N VAL A 84 10.81 4.21 -14.03
CA VAL A 84 11.36 5.54 -14.33
C VAL A 84 11.16 6.56 -13.20
N PHE A 85 10.60 6.14 -12.07
CA PHE A 85 10.34 7.04 -10.95
C PHE A 85 10.30 6.27 -9.62
N THR A 86 10.56 6.99 -8.55
CA THR A 86 10.26 6.55 -7.18
C THR A 86 9.42 7.64 -6.52
N GLU A 87 8.33 7.24 -5.89
CA GLU A 87 7.43 8.12 -5.13
C GLU A 87 7.36 7.65 -3.67
N PHE A 88 7.24 8.60 -2.75
CA PHE A 88 7.07 8.35 -1.32
C PHE A 88 5.78 8.96 -0.82
N ILE A 89 4.92 8.14 -0.23
CA ILE A 89 3.67 8.55 0.39
C ILE A 89 3.84 8.40 1.90
N LEU A 90 3.91 9.52 2.62
CA LEU A 90 4.12 9.55 4.06
C LEU A 90 2.80 9.73 4.81
N PHE A 91 2.66 9.06 5.96
CA PHE A 91 1.52 9.20 6.84
C PHE A 91 1.93 8.96 8.30
N VAL A 92 1.13 9.49 9.21
CA VAL A 92 1.34 9.38 10.66
C VAL A 92 0.22 8.54 11.25
N VAL A 93 0.59 7.53 12.03
CA VAL A 93 -0.34 6.75 12.84
C VAL A 93 -0.27 7.29 14.27
N ASN A 94 -1.37 7.85 14.74
CA ASN A 94 -1.47 8.38 16.09
C ASN A 94 -1.95 7.31 17.08
N PRO A 95 -1.59 7.40 18.37
CA PRO A 95 -2.14 6.52 19.39
C PRO A 95 -3.67 6.60 19.41
N GLY A 96 -4.32 5.45 19.47
CA GLY A 96 -5.76 5.38 19.74
C GLY A 96 -6.07 5.85 21.15
N THR A 97 -7.31 6.30 21.37
CA THR A 97 -7.81 6.49 22.74
C THR A 97 -7.80 5.16 23.48
N SER A 98 -7.24 5.15 24.69
CA SER A 98 -7.35 4.01 25.60
C SER A 98 -8.82 3.60 25.72
N PRO A 99 -9.16 2.30 25.71
CA PRO A 99 -10.54 1.83 25.87
C PRO A 99 -11.24 2.31 27.16
N GLY A 100 -10.50 2.88 28.12
CA GLY A 100 -11.02 3.24 29.44
C GLY A 100 -11.19 2.01 30.33
N GLY A 101 -10.84 2.17 31.59
CA GLY A 101 -11.15 1.23 32.67
C GLY A 101 -12.23 1.80 33.58
#